data_AF-A0A7S0UKB2-F1
#
_entry.id   AF-A0A7S0UKB2-F1
#
_cell.length_a   1.000
_cell.length_b   1.000
_cell.length_c   1.000
_cell.angle_alpha   90.00
_cell.angle_beta   90.00
_cell.angle_gamma   90.00
#
_symmetry.space_group_name_H-M   'P 1'
#
loop_
_entity.id
_entity.type
_entity.pdbx_description
1 polymer ?
#
loop_
_entity_poly.entity_id
_entity_poly.type
_entity_poly.pdbx_seq_one_letter_code
_entity_poly.pdbx_strand_id
1 'polypeptide(L)'
;VILTLAAICASGWMVIFLQANTDLCMPTPEDTILRILHTLNLAPSSEDTSSADEGAGGGFFYDIVVFYSNQCTTENPWEFLEGHYSDLARGKNILGEFIQSIEDTTLGQLSQECGHEYGPIVELLIQLQDLINVLAQTSIRALNLMSCGNIVPLYTRAVYEATCTMGPNGQTWMLSCTVAIAFFGMMAIMFRGAYYPIDYYYYDEKELYPTDDSTNDGMDNHLADNDCNDLVMRVQEDQLNGTRQVMRTEQNHFDVYDDANKTDNDDDASSDDDDDD
;
A
#
# COMPACT_ATOMS: atom_id res chain seq x y z
N VAL A 1 -0.38 -20.64 -25.71
CA VAL A 1 1.07 -20.50 -25.44
C VAL A 1 1.39 -19.32 -24.52
N ILE A 2 0.97 -18.09 -24.84
CA ILE A 2 1.24 -16.93 -23.95
C ILE A 2 0.54 -17.09 -22.58
N LEU A 3 -0.74 -17.45 -22.55
CA LEU A 3 -1.48 -17.70 -21.30
C LEU A 3 -0.89 -18.82 -20.46
N THR A 4 -0.39 -19.89 -21.09
CA THR A 4 0.24 -21.01 -20.38
C THR A 4 1.60 -20.61 -19.79
N LEU A 5 2.38 -19.80 -20.49
CA LEU A 5 3.63 -19.24 -19.96
C LEU A 5 3.36 -18.27 -18.80
N ALA A 6 2.35 -17.41 -18.91
CA ALA A 6 1.95 -16.50 -17.83
C ALA A 6 1.51 -17.28 -16.58
N ALA A 7 0.75 -18.36 -16.75
CA ALA A 7 0.34 -19.22 -15.64
C ALA A 7 1.53 -19.92 -14.94
N ILE A 8 2.51 -20.38 -15.71
CA ILE A 8 3.75 -21.00 -15.16
C ILE A 8 4.60 -19.95 -14.42
N CYS A 9 4.73 -18.74 -14.97
CA CYS A 9 5.42 -17.66 -14.28
C CYS A 9 4.70 -17.27 -12.98
N ALA A 10 3.37 -17.14 -13.02
CA ALA A 10 2.57 -16.78 -11.85
C ALA A 10 2.66 -17.86 -10.75
N SER A 11 2.59 -19.14 -11.11
CA SER A 11 2.73 -20.23 -10.13
C SER A 11 4.15 -20.31 -9.54
N GLY A 12 5.17 -20.08 -10.36
CA GLY A 12 6.57 -20.00 -9.90
C GLY A 12 6.78 -18.87 -8.90
N TRP A 13 6.26 -17.67 -9.18
CA TRP A 13 6.30 -16.53 -8.27
C TRP A 13 5.59 -16.81 -6.95
N MET A 14 4.40 -17.43 -7.00
CA MET A 14 3.66 -17.80 -5.78
C MET A 14 4.43 -18.76 -4.88
N VAL A 15 5.16 -19.74 -5.43
CA VAL A 15 5.98 -20.67 -4.65
C VAL A 15 7.14 -19.96 -3.95
N ILE A 16 7.78 -19.01 -4.63
CA ILE A 16 8.85 -18.18 -4.04
C ILE A 16 8.30 -17.36 -2.87
N PHE A 17 7.13 -16.74 -3.04
CA PHE A 17 6.47 -16.00 -1.96
C PHE A 17 6.08 -16.93 -0.80
N LEU A 18 5.61 -18.14 -1.08
CA LEU A 18 5.21 -19.09 -0.04
C LEU A 18 6.43 -19.52 0.78
N GLN A 19 7.56 -19.81 0.12
CA GLN A 19 8.82 -20.12 0.79
C GLN A 19 9.34 -18.93 1.62
N ALA A 20 9.30 -17.72 1.06
CA ALA A 20 9.71 -16.51 1.78
C ALA A 20 8.84 -16.26 3.03
N ASN A 21 7.54 -16.55 2.98
CA ASN A 21 6.65 -16.43 4.13
C ASN A 21 6.89 -17.53 5.17
N THR A 22 7.16 -18.78 4.74
CA THR A 22 7.50 -19.85 5.68
C THR A 22 8.83 -19.61 6.39
N ASP A 23 9.81 -19.02 5.69
CA ASP A 23 11.09 -18.61 6.27
C ASP A 23 10.91 -17.43 7.25
N LEU A 24 9.90 -16.58 7.04
CA LEU A 24 9.56 -15.51 7.98
C LEU A 24 9.08 -16.03 9.34
N CYS A 25 8.52 -17.25 9.39
CA CYS A 25 7.85 -17.77 10.58
C CYS A 25 8.69 -18.77 11.40
N MET A 26 9.91 -19.11 10.97
CA MET A 26 10.82 -19.98 11.72
C MET A 26 12.21 -19.35 11.88
N PRO A 27 12.79 -19.29 13.10
CA PRO A 27 12.28 -19.73 14.39
C PRO A 27 11.30 -18.73 15.05
N THR A 28 11.49 -17.43 14.84
CA THR A 28 10.56 -16.37 15.23
C THR A 28 10.64 -15.21 14.21
N PRO A 29 9.53 -14.49 13.92
CA PRO A 29 9.53 -13.44 12.88
C PRO A 29 10.37 -12.22 13.22
N GLU A 30 10.68 -12.01 14.50
CA GLU A 30 11.51 -10.92 14.99
C GLU A 30 12.92 -10.99 14.37
N ASP A 31 13.54 -12.18 14.35
CA ASP A 31 14.87 -12.39 13.76
C ASP A 31 14.89 -12.07 12.27
N THR A 32 13.83 -12.45 11.55
CA THR A 32 13.72 -12.19 10.11
C THR A 32 13.55 -10.70 9.84
N ILE A 33 12.74 -10.00 10.63
CA ILE A 33 12.56 -8.56 10.52
C ILE A 33 13.88 -7.83 10.80
N LEU A 34 14.60 -8.21 11.86
CA LEU A 34 15.92 -7.65 12.16
C LEU A 34 16.91 -7.88 11.02
N ARG A 35 16.89 -9.08 10.41
CA ARG A 35 17.74 -9.40 9.27
C ARG A 35 17.40 -8.58 8.01
N ILE A 36 16.12 -8.37 7.72
CA ILE A 36 15.70 -7.51 6.60
C ILE A 36 16.11 -6.06 6.87
N LEU A 37 15.88 -5.57 8.09
CA LEU A 37 16.28 -4.22 8.51
C LEU A 37 17.79 -4.00 8.34
N HIS A 38 18.59 -5.00 8.72
CA HIS A 38 20.04 -4.99 8.54
C HIS A 38 20.44 -5.04 7.05
N THR A 39 19.70 -5.79 6.23
CA THR A 39 19.99 -5.92 4.79
C THR A 39 19.64 -4.65 4.01
N LEU A 40 18.62 -3.91 4.44
CA LEU A 40 18.24 -2.61 3.86
C LEU A 40 19.20 -1.47 4.25
N ASN A 41 20.27 -1.77 5.00
CA ASN A 41 21.25 -0.80 5.48
C ASN A 41 20.62 0.36 6.26
N LEU A 42 19.49 0.09 6.93
CA LEU A 42 18.85 1.02 7.87
C LEU A 42 19.49 0.94 9.26
N ALA A 43 20.28 -0.09 9.51
CA ALA A 43 21.10 -0.17 10.71
C ALA A 43 22.12 0.97 10.66
N PRO A 44 22.18 1.84 11.69
CA PRO A 44 23.20 2.89 11.74
C PRO A 44 24.57 2.23 11.70
N SER A 45 25.39 2.57 10.71
CA SER A 45 26.78 2.13 10.67
C SER A 45 27.45 2.64 11.93
N SER A 46 27.85 1.72 12.81
CA SER A 46 28.39 1.98 14.15
C SER A 46 29.73 2.75 14.17
N GLU A 47 30.14 3.36 13.05
CA GLU A 47 31.47 3.93 12.86
C GLU A 47 31.55 5.46 12.87
N ASP A 48 30.43 6.21 12.85
CA ASP A 48 30.48 7.68 12.89
C ASP A 48 29.58 8.26 14.00
N THR A 49 30.02 8.12 15.25
CA THR A 49 29.36 8.70 16.44
C THR A 49 29.83 10.13 16.76
N SER A 50 30.55 10.82 15.87
CA SER A 50 31.27 12.05 16.23
C SER A 50 30.90 13.35 15.52
N SER A 51 29.88 13.40 14.67
CA SER A 51 29.43 14.68 14.08
C SER A 51 27.94 14.89 14.29
N ALA A 52 27.64 15.79 15.23
CA ALA A 52 26.32 16.23 15.67
C ALA A 52 25.55 17.05 14.61
N ASP A 53 25.64 16.69 13.33
CA ASP A 53 25.10 17.50 12.23
C ASP A 53 24.08 16.71 11.39
N GLU A 54 22.81 17.01 11.67
CA GLU A 54 21.62 17.00 10.78
C GLU A 54 21.31 15.79 9.86
N GLY A 55 21.80 14.58 10.16
CA GLY A 55 21.38 13.34 9.49
C GLY A 55 20.56 12.35 10.33
N ALA A 56 20.14 12.75 11.54
CA ALA A 56 19.74 11.87 12.64
C ALA A 56 18.41 11.10 12.52
N GLY A 57 17.76 11.11 11.35
CA GLY A 57 16.46 10.45 11.17
C GLY A 57 16.52 8.92 11.10
N GLY A 58 17.63 8.34 10.64
CA GLY A 58 17.70 6.91 10.33
C GLY A 58 17.75 5.98 11.55
N GLY A 59 18.52 6.34 12.59
CA GLY A 59 18.73 5.49 13.75
C GLY A 59 17.50 5.37 14.66
N PHE A 60 16.78 6.48 14.85
CA PHE A 60 15.65 6.51 15.78
C PHE A 60 14.53 5.51 15.40
N PHE A 61 14.14 5.48 14.12
CA PHE A 61 13.11 4.53 13.66
C PHE A 61 13.58 3.07 13.77
N TYR A 62 14.86 2.81 13.49
CA TYR A 62 15.45 1.48 13.66
C TYR A 62 15.35 1.05 15.13
N ASP A 63 15.76 1.90 16.06
CA ASP A 63 15.73 1.62 17.50
C ASP A 63 14.29 1.38 18.00
N ILE A 64 13.31 2.13 17.49
CA ILE A 64 11.89 1.90 17.80
C ILE A 64 11.43 0.53 17.32
N VAL A 65 11.74 0.16 16.07
CA VAL A 65 11.33 -1.13 15.51
C VAL A 65 11.99 -2.28 16.28
N VAL A 66 13.28 -2.16 16.59
CA VAL A 66 14.05 -3.12 17.38
C VAL A 66 13.49 -3.24 18.80
N PHE A 67 13.12 -2.12 19.42
CA PHE A 67 12.54 -2.09 20.75
C PHE A 67 11.21 -2.85 20.82
N TYR A 68 10.30 -2.58 19.88
CA TYR A 68 9.01 -3.28 19.85
C TYR A 68 9.12 -4.73 19.37
N SER A 69 10.01 -5.04 18.43
CA SER A 69 10.23 -6.42 17.99
C SER A 69 10.79 -7.28 19.12
N ASN A 70 11.70 -6.73 19.93
CA ASN A 70 12.22 -7.41 21.12
C ASN A 70 11.29 -7.36 22.34
N GLN A 71 9.99 -7.08 22.15
CA GLN A 71 9.01 -7.04 23.24
C GLN A 71 9.43 -6.11 24.40
N CYS A 72 10.12 -5.02 24.08
CA CYS A 72 10.62 -4.02 25.02
C CYS A 72 11.67 -4.51 26.03
N THR A 73 12.46 -5.53 25.68
CA THR A 73 13.59 -5.94 26.52
C THR A 73 14.86 -5.11 26.30
N THR A 74 14.91 -4.33 25.23
CA THR A 74 16.05 -3.44 24.91
C THR A 74 15.87 -2.06 25.55
N GLU A 75 16.88 -1.20 25.39
CA GLU A 75 16.84 0.19 25.85
C GLU A 75 15.64 0.94 25.24
N ASN A 76 15.00 1.77 26.07
CA ASN A 76 13.78 2.47 25.69
C ASN A 76 14.12 3.68 24.82
N PRO A 77 13.77 3.69 23.51
CA PRO A 77 14.05 4.82 22.64
C PRO A 77 13.23 6.07 23.03
N TRP A 78 12.22 5.92 23.89
CA TRP A 78 11.37 6.99 24.41
C TRP A 78 11.87 7.58 25.73
N GLU A 79 13.05 7.21 26.23
CA GLU A 79 13.60 7.74 27.48
C GLU A 79 13.69 9.28 27.46
N PHE A 80 14.01 9.88 26.31
CA PHE A 80 14.04 11.33 26.17
C PHE A 80 12.65 11.98 26.35
N LEU A 81 11.57 11.29 25.94
CA LEU A 81 10.19 11.75 26.17
C LEU A 81 9.84 11.66 27.66
N GLU A 82 10.26 10.60 28.34
CA GLU A 82 10.02 10.43 29.78
C GLU A 82 10.71 11.54 30.58
N GLY A 83 11.95 11.88 30.21
CA GLY A 83 12.68 13.03 30.76
C GLY A 83 11.93 14.34 30.55
N HIS A 84 11.51 14.61 29.31
CA HIS A 84 10.78 15.84 28.97
C HIS A 84 9.43 15.94 29.70
N TYR A 85 8.75 14.81 29.90
CA TYR A 85 7.52 14.75 30.69
C TYR A 85 7.76 15.10 32.17
N SER A 86 8.86 14.59 32.75
CA SER A 86 9.21 14.91 34.13
C SER A 86 9.49 16.42 34.30
N ASP A 87 10.14 17.04 33.31
CA ASP A 87 10.42 18.47 33.29
C ASP A 87 9.13 19.29 33.14
N LEU A 88 8.19 18.84 32.29
CA LEU A 88 6.89 19.49 32.13
C LEU A 88 6.07 19.42 33.42
N ALA A 89 6.06 18.27 34.10
CA ALA A 89 5.38 18.10 35.39
C ALA A 89 6.00 19.00 36.48
N ARG A 90 7.33 19.13 36.49
CA ARG A 90 8.04 20.05 37.39
C ARG A 90 7.70 21.51 37.08
N GLY A 91 7.72 21.88 35.80
CA GLY A 91 7.37 23.22 35.33
C GLY A 91 5.94 23.61 35.72
N LYS A 92 4.99 22.67 35.60
CA LYS A 92 3.60 22.85 36.06
C LYS A 92 3.51 23.14 37.56
N ASN A 93 4.25 22.40 38.39
CA ASN A 93 4.24 22.61 39.84
C ASN A 93 4.83 23.97 40.21
N ILE A 94 5.95 24.36 39.59
CA ILE A 94 6.58 25.67 39.81
C ILE A 94 5.65 26.81 39.38
N LEU A 95 5.00 26.68 38.23
CA LEU A 95 4.05 27.67 37.74
C LEU A 95 2.83 27.79 38.67
N GLY A 96 2.32 26.68 39.18
CA GLY A 96 1.22 26.66 40.15
C GLY A 96 1.59 27.36 41.47
N GLU A 97 2.77 27.07 42.02
CA GLU A 97 3.29 27.74 43.22
C GLU A 97 3.47 29.25 42.99
N PHE A 98 3.93 29.65 41.80
CA PHE A 98 4.10 31.05 41.43
C PHE A 98 2.76 31.79 41.34
N ILE A 99 1.75 31.20 40.68
CA ILE A 99 0.40 31.77 40.59
C ILE A 99 -0.22 31.92 41.98
N GLN A 100 -0.14 30.88 42.80
CA GLN A 100 -0.66 30.91 44.17
C GLN A 100 0.02 31.98 45.02
N SER A 101 1.35 32.12 44.89
CA SER A 101 2.10 33.19 45.58
C SER A 101 1.68 34.59 45.13
N ILE A 102 1.32 34.78 43.86
CA ILE A 102 0.87 36.07 43.33
C ILE A 102 -0.51 36.42 43.89
N GLU A 103 -1.45 35.46 43.85
CA GLU A 103 -2.82 35.63 44.33
C GLU A 103 -2.88 35.98 45.82
N ASP A 104 -2.11 35.25 46.65
CA ASP A 104 -2.17 35.40 48.11
C ASP A 104 -1.59 36.73 48.61
N THR A 105 -0.55 37.27 47.95
CA THR A 105 0.26 38.33 48.57
C THR A 105 0.28 39.64 47.78
N THR A 106 0.17 39.60 46.45
CA THR A 106 0.74 40.70 45.64
C THR A 106 -0.26 41.54 44.88
N LEU A 107 -1.41 41.02 44.43
CA LEU A 107 -2.24 41.78 43.49
C LEU A 107 -2.70 43.15 44.02
N GLY A 108 -3.15 43.21 45.27
CA GLY A 108 -3.58 44.48 45.88
C GLY A 108 -2.42 45.42 46.19
N GLN A 109 -1.30 44.89 46.70
CA GLN A 109 -0.15 45.71 47.12
C GLN A 109 0.67 46.21 45.94
N LEU A 110 0.93 45.36 44.93
CA LEU A 110 1.65 45.76 43.71
C LEU A 110 0.86 46.77 42.89
N SER A 111 -0.47 46.60 42.79
CA SER A 111 -1.33 47.58 42.13
C SER A 111 -1.25 48.94 42.83
N GLN A 112 -1.21 48.95 44.16
CA GLN A 112 -1.14 50.17 44.95
C GLN A 112 0.24 50.85 44.91
N GLU A 113 1.33 50.09 44.85
CA GLU A 113 2.70 50.65 44.78
C GLU A 113 3.13 51.04 43.36
N CYS A 114 2.78 50.23 42.36
CA CYS A 114 3.22 50.43 40.98
C CYS A 114 2.22 51.21 40.12
N GLY A 115 0.98 51.41 40.60
CA GLY A 115 -0.07 52.15 39.87
C GLY A 115 -0.51 51.48 38.57
N HIS A 116 -0.24 50.19 38.40
CA HIS A 116 -0.59 49.39 37.22
C HIS A 116 -1.47 48.20 37.60
N GLU A 117 -2.43 47.88 36.73
CA GLU A 117 -3.27 46.69 36.86
C GLU A 117 -2.55 45.47 36.29
N TYR A 118 -2.25 44.50 37.16
CA TYR A 118 -1.59 43.23 36.79
C TYR A 118 -2.59 42.12 36.43
N GLY A 119 -3.90 42.40 36.44
CA GLY A 119 -4.96 41.44 36.14
C GLY A 119 -4.75 40.64 34.85
N PRO A 120 -4.45 41.29 33.70
CA PRO A 120 -4.25 40.59 32.43
C PRO A 120 -3.07 39.61 32.44
N ILE A 121 -2.03 39.91 33.21
CA ILE A 121 -0.84 39.04 33.31
C ILE A 121 -1.20 37.78 34.09
N VAL A 122 -1.96 37.90 35.17
CA VAL A 122 -2.42 36.74 35.94
C VAL A 122 -3.35 35.85 35.10
N GLU A 123 -4.25 36.45 34.33
CA GLU A 123 -5.11 35.70 33.40
C GLU A 123 -4.29 34.95 32.35
N LEU A 124 -3.27 35.57 31.77
CA LEU A 124 -2.35 34.92 30.84
C LEU A 124 -1.61 33.73 31.49
N LEU A 125 -1.17 33.89 32.74
CA LEU A 125 -0.51 32.80 33.47
C LEU A 125 -1.44 31.61 33.74
N ILE A 126 -2.70 31.88 34.07
CA ILE A 126 -3.73 30.84 34.26
C ILE A 126 -3.97 30.11 32.93
N GLN A 127 -4.11 30.84 31.82
CA GLN A 127 -4.25 30.23 30.49
C GLN A 127 -3.03 29.36 30.12
N LEU A 128 -1.81 29.83 30.43
CA LEU A 128 -0.59 29.05 30.22
C LEU A 128 -0.58 27.78 31.07
N GLN A 129 -1.01 27.87 32.32
CA GLN A 129 -1.12 26.71 33.21
C GLN A 129 -2.10 25.66 32.67
N ASP A 130 -3.25 26.10 32.17
CA ASP A 130 -4.24 25.23 31.53
C ASP A 130 -3.68 24.57 30.28
N LEU A 131 -3.00 25.32 29.42
CA LEU A 131 -2.35 24.78 28.22
C LEU A 131 -1.29 23.73 28.56
N ILE A 132 -0.45 23.99 29.55
CA ILE A 132 0.56 23.04 30.06
C ILE A 132 -0.13 21.79 30.62
N ASN A 133 -1.26 21.94 31.31
CA ASN A 133 -2.01 20.81 31.85
C ASN A 133 -2.60 19.93 30.74
N VAL A 134 -3.16 20.53 29.70
CA VAL A 134 -3.64 19.80 28.51
C VAL A 134 -2.48 19.08 27.83
N LEU A 135 -1.36 19.77 27.60
CA LEU A 135 -0.17 19.18 26.97
C LEU A 135 0.42 18.02 27.79
N ALA A 136 0.44 18.15 29.12
CA ALA A 136 0.87 17.08 30.01
C ALA A 136 -0.07 15.88 29.94
N GLN A 137 -1.39 16.10 29.92
CA GLN A 137 -2.36 14.99 29.81
C GLN A 137 -2.30 14.29 28.46
N THR A 138 -2.17 15.03 27.36
CA THR A 138 -2.06 14.44 26.02
C THR A 138 -0.76 13.66 25.85
N SER A 139 0.36 14.16 26.38
CA SER A 139 1.64 13.44 26.35
C SER A 139 1.61 12.15 27.18
N ILE A 140 1.03 12.14 28.39
CA ILE A 140 0.84 10.91 29.18
C ILE A 140 0.01 9.89 28.39
N ARG A 141 -1.07 10.36 27.75
CA ARG A 141 -1.93 9.48 26.95
C ARG A 141 -1.18 8.90 25.76
N ALA A 142 -0.38 9.71 25.07
CA ALA A 142 0.47 9.27 23.97
C ALA A 142 1.50 8.23 24.45
N LEU A 143 2.17 8.47 25.58
CA LEU A 143 3.14 7.55 26.15
C LEU A 143 2.49 6.24 26.62
N ASN A 144 1.28 6.31 27.18
CA ASN A 144 0.51 5.12 27.56
C ASN A 144 0.07 4.33 26.31
N LEU A 145 -0.32 5.00 25.22
CA LEU A 145 -0.59 4.35 23.95
C LEU A 145 0.66 3.69 23.35
N MET A 146 1.82 4.33 23.53
CA MET A 146 3.12 3.80 23.12
C MET A 146 3.70 2.76 24.10
N SER A 147 3.03 2.51 25.23
CA SER A 147 3.51 1.53 26.20
C SER A 147 3.50 0.13 25.60
N CYS A 148 4.48 -0.65 26.03
CA CYS A 148 4.67 -2.03 25.58
C CYS A 148 3.45 -2.90 25.80
N GLY A 149 2.69 -2.66 26.88
CA GLY A 149 1.45 -3.39 27.16
C GLY A 149 0.39 -3.22 26.08
N ASN A 150 0.39 -2.11 25.35
CA ASN A 150 -0.57 -1.81 24.29
C ASN A 150 -0.03 -2.12 22.88
N ILE A 151 1.23 -1.76 22.58
CA ILE A 151 1.80 -1.94 21.23
C ILE A 151 2.20 -3.39 20.96
N VAL A 152 2.82 -4.10 21.91
CA VAL A 152 3.28 -5.48 21.68
C VAL A 152 2.14 -6.43 21.27
N PRO A 153 0.96 -6.44 21.92
CA PRO A 153 -0.14 -7.29 21.47
C PRO A 153 -0.70 -6.86 20.10
N LEU A 154 -0.66 -5.57 19.76
CA LEU A 154 -1.08 -5.08 18.45
C LEU A 154 -0.10 -5.55 17.36
N TYR A 155 1.20 -5.40 17.61
CA TYR A 155 2.26 -5.82 16.70
C TYR A 155 2.24 -7.34 16.48
N THR A 156 2.15 -8.12 17.54
CA THR A 156 2.07 -9.59 17.44
C THR A 156 0.82 -10.02 16.67
N ARG A 157 -0.36 -9.46 16.94
CA ARG A 157 -1.55 -9.79 16.12
C ARG A 157 -1.43 -9.32 14.68
N ALA A 158 -0.99 -8.09 14.44
CA ALA A 158 -0.94 -7.54 13.08
C ALA A 158 0.14 -8.20 12.22
N VAL A 159 1.31 -8.52 12.79
CA VAL A 159 2.44 -9.10 12.06
C VAL A 159 2.42 -10.61 12.16
N TYR A 160 2.51 -11.18 13.37
CA TYR A 160 2.62 -12.63 13.56
C TYR A 160 1.36 -13.37 13.09
N GLU A 161 0.17 -12.91 13.49
CA GLU A 161 -1.07 -13.59 13.08
C GLU A 161 -1.31 -13.42 11.57
N ALA A 162 -1.14 -12.22 11.02
CA ALA A 162 -1.36 -12.00 9.60
C ALA A 162 -0.37 -12.79 8.72
N THR A 163 0.93 -12.81 9.05
CA THR A 163 1.94 -13.46 8.20
C THR A 163 2.00 -14.96 8.43
N CYS A 164 1.93 -15.43 9.68
CA CYS A 164 2.16 -16.83 10.00
C CYS A 164 0.88 -17.68 10.10
N THR A 165 -0.27 -17.12 10.48
CA THR A 165 -1.51 -17.90 10.59
C THR A 165 -2.45 -17.65 9.41
N MET A 166 -2.73 -16.39 9.08
CA MET A 166 -3.66 -16.06 7.99
C MET A 166 -3.01 -16.11 6.61
N GLY A 167 -1.72 -15.78 6.51
CA GLY A 167 -0.95 -15.74 5.26
C GLY A 167 -0.98 -17.07 4.49
N PRO A 168 -0.57 -18.20 5.09
CA PRO A 168 -0.55 -19.50 4.41
C PRO A 168 -1.95 -19.94 3.97
N ASN A 169 -2.97 -19.64 4.78
CA ASN A 169 -4.35 -19.99 4.46
C ASN A 169 -4.83 -19.18 3.24
N GLY A 170 -4.64 -17.86 3.25
CA GLY A 170 -4.99 -17.00 2.12
C GLY A 170 -4.28 -17.41 0.81
N GLN A 171 -3.00 -17.74 0.90
CA GLN A 171 -2.23 -18.21 -0.27
C GLN A 171 -2.73 -19.55 -0.81
N THR A 172 -3.13 -20.47 0.07
CA THR A 172 -3.71 -21.76 -0.36
C THR A 172 -5.01 -21.56 -1.13
N TRP A 173 -5.86 -20.63 -0.70
CA TRP A 173 -7.08 -20.27 -1.43
C TRP A 173 -6.79 -19.65 -2.80
N MET A 174 -5.84 -18.72 -2.87
CA MET A 174 -5.43 -18.08 -4.15
C MET A 174 -4.83 -19.10 -5.13
N LEU A 175 -4.04 -20.05 -4.63
CA LEU A 175 -3.50 -21.15 -5.42
C LEU A 175 -4.62 -22.05 -5.95
N SER A 176 -5.57 -22.42 -5.08
CA SER A 176 -6.73 -23.24 -5.45
C SER A 176 -7.55 -22.62 -6.59
N CYS A 177 -7.88 -21.32 -6.48
CA CYS A 177 -8.60 -20.58 -7.52
C CYS A 177 -7.81 -20.54 -8.84
N THR A 178 -6.50 -20.33 -8.77
CA THR A 178 -5.63 -20.25 -9.96
C THR A 178 -5.54 -21.60 -10.67
N VAL A 179 -5.44 -22.70 -9.93
CA VAL A 179 -5.47 -24.07 -10.48
C VAL A 179 -6.81 -24.35 -11.16
N ALA A 180 -7.93 -23.94 -10.55
CA ALA A 180 -9.25 -24.10 -11.14
C ALA A 180 -9.38 -23.33 -12.47
N ILE A 181 -8.94 -22.07 -12.52
CA ILE A 181 -8.96 -21.24 -13.73
C ILE A 181 -8.08 -21.87 -14.82
N ALA A 182 -6.88 -22.33 -14.47
CA ALA A 182 -5.98 -23.00 -15.42
C ALA A 182 -6.61 -24.28 -16.01
N PHE A 183 -7.29 -25.08 -15.18
CA PHE A 183 -7.97 -26.29 -15.60
C PHE A 183 -9.11 -25.99 -16.59
N PHE A 184 -10.00 -25.03 -16.26
CA PHE A 184 -11.07 -24.63 -17.17
C PHE A 184 -10.54 -23.98 -18.46
N GLY A 185 -9.46 -23.20 -18.37
CA GLY A 185 -8.80 -22.61 -19.53
C GLY A 185 -8.25 -23.67 -20.49
N MET A 186 -7.65 -24.74 -19.98
CA MET A 186 -7.19 -25.87 -20.81
C MET A 186 -8.35 -26.61 -21.47
N MET A 187 -9.46 -26.85 -20.75
CA MET A 187 -10.66 -27.45 -21.32
C MET A 187 -11.25 -26.61 -22.46
N ALA A 188 -11.35 -25.29 -22.29
CA ALA A 188 -11.87 -24.40 -23.34
C ALA A 188 -11.03 -24.46 -24.63
N ILE A 189 -9.70 -24.54 -24.50
CA ILE A 189 -8.79 -24.66 -25.66
C ILE A 189 -8.97 -26.02 -26.35
N MET A 190 -9.09 -27.11 -25.60
CA MET A 190 -9.33 -28.45 -26.17
C MET A 190 -10.66 -28.51 -26.93
N PHE A 191 -11.74 -27.96 -26.36
CA PHE A 191 -13.03 -27.90 -27.05
C PHE A 191 -12.98 -27.05 -28.32
N ARG A 192 -12.26 -25.92 -28.30
CA ARG A 192 -12.05 -25.11 -29.51
C ARG A 192 -11.31 -25.89 -30.60
N GLY A 193 -10.30 -26.69 -30.24
CA GLY A 193 -9.59 -27.56 -31.17
C GLY A 193 -10.47 -28.67 -31.74
N ALA A 194 -11.35 -29.25 -30.91
CA ALA A 194 -12.27 -30.32 -31.33
C ALA A 194 -13.42 -29.83 -32.23
N TYR A 195 -13.77 -28.54 -32.18
CA TYR A 195 -14.87 -27.97 -32.97
C TYR A 195 -14.49 -27.61 -34.41
N TYR A 196 -13.22 -27.68 -34.80
CA TYR A 196 -12.82 -27.49 -36.20
C TYR A 196 -13.18 -28.76 -36.99
N PRO A 197 -14.13 -28.69 -37.94
CA PRO A 197 -14.56 -29.87 -38.70
C PRO A 197 -13.42 -30.35 -39.61
N ILE A 198 -13.21 -31.67 -39.62
CA ILE A 198 -12.16 -32.36 -40.38
C ILE A 198 -12.45 -32.34 -41.90
N ASP A 199 -13.63 -31.89 -42.31
CA ASP A 199 -14.14 -32.00 -43.68
C ASP A 199 -13.39 -31.17 -44.75
N TYR A 200 -12.48 -30.26 -44.36
CA TYR A 200 -11.69 -29.50 -45.34
C TYR A 200 -10.47 -30.23 -45.92
N TYR A 201 -10.11 -31.42 -45.41
CA TYR A 201 -8.96 -32.18 -45.90
C TYR A 201 -9.29 -33.36 -46.82
N TYR A 202 -10.57 -33.69 -47.04
CA TYR A 202 -10.98 -34.90 -47.77
C TYR A 202 -11.61 -34.65 -49.16
N TYR A 203 -11.65 -33.41 -49.64
CA TYR A 203 -12.33 -33.04 -50.90
C TYR A 203 -11.46 -32.35 -51.97
N ASP A 204 -10.15 -32.59 -52.00
CA ASP A 204 -9.39 -32.34 -53.24
C ASP A 204 -8.36 -33.48 -53.44
N GLU A 205 -8.80 -34.58 -54.06
CA GLU A 205 -7.92 -35.51 -54.79
C GLU A 205 -7.33 -34.83 -56.04
N LYS A 206 -6.77 -33.63 -55.88
CA LYS A 206 -5.87 -33.09 -56.90
C LYS A 206 -4.49 -33.66 -56.63
N GLU A 207 -4.11 -34.58 -57.50
CA GLU A 207 -2.79 -35.18 -57.64
C GLU A 207 -1.68 -34.17 -57.32
N LEU A 208 -1.07 -34.32 -56.14
CA LEU A 208 -0.01 -33.44 -55.62
C LEU A 208 1.36 -33.68 -56.30
N TYR A 209 1.38 -34.50 -57.35
CA TYR A 209 2.52 -34.66 -58.24
C TYR A 209 2.02 -34.46 -59.68
N PRO A 210 2.32 -33.34 -60.34
CA PRO A 210 2.15 -33.26 -61.76
C PRO A 210 3.14 -34.25 -62.38
N THR A 211 2.62 -35.38 -62.91
CA THR A 211 3.38 -36.15 -63.89
C THR A 211 3.43 -35.32 -65.15
N ASP A 212 4.57 -34.64 -65.34
CA ASP A 212 4.93 -33.98 -66.59
C ASP A 212 4.91 -35.02 -67.73
N ASP A 213 3.81 -35.05 -68.47
CA ASP A 213 3.83 -35.54 -69.84
C ASP A 213 3.31 -34.44 -70.75
N SER A 214 4.28 -33.77 -71.37
CA SER A 214 4.25 -33.18 -72.72
C SER A 214 2.87 -32.90 -73.33
N THR A 215 2.58 -31.64 -73.68
CA THR A 215 2.77 -31.07 -75.03
C THR A 215 1.95 -29.77 -75.17
N ASN A 216 2.61 -28.72 -75.67
CA ASN A 216 2.07 -27.61 -76.48
C ASN A 216 1.07 -26.57 -75.92
N ASP A 217 1.58 -25.33 -76.01
CA ASP A 217 0.97 -24.13 -76.60
C ASP A 217 -0.24 -23.46 -75.93
N GLY A 218 0.03 -22.27 -75.37
CA GLY A 218 -0.97 -21.20 -75.21
C GLY A 218 -1.04 -20.64 -73.80
N MET A 219 -0.23 -19.61 -73.54
CA MET A 219 -0.40 -18.71 -72.40
C MET A 219 -1.82 -18.16 -72.33
N ASP A 220 -2.49 -18.33 -71.20
CA ASP A 220 -3.42 -17.36 -70.63
C ASP A 220 -3.48 -17.54 -69.09
N ASN A 221 -2.77 -16.65 -68.38
CA ASN A 221 -2.65 -16.60 -66.92
C ASN A 221 -3.87 -15.91 -66.28
N HIS A 222 -5.04 -16.52 -66.37
CA HIS A 222 -6.23 -16.07 -65.66
C HIS A 222 -6.95 -17.29 -65.10
N LEU A 223 -6.54 -17.81 -63.93
CA LEU A 223 -7.42 -18.58 -63.03
C LEU A 223 -6.66 -18.99 -61.75
N ALA A 224 -6.40 -18.02 -60.89
CA ALA A 224 -6.19 -18.26 -59.46
C ALA A 224 -6.72 -17.08 -58.64
N ASP A 225 -7.88 -16.54 -59.05
CA ASP A 225 -8.68 -15.69 -58.18
C ASP A 225 -9.37 -16.59 -57.17
N ASN A 226 -8.79 -16.62 -55.97
CA ASN A 226 -9.30 -17.30 -54.79
C ASN A 226 -10.51 -16.55 -54.23
N ASP A 227 -11.66 -16.69 -54.88
CA ASP A 227 -12.95 -16.12 -54.41
C ASP A 227 -13.34 -16.66 -53.01
N CYS A 228 -12.84 -17.83 -52.64
CA CYS A 228 -13.01 -18.39 -51.29
C CYS A 228 -12.19 -17.68 -50.20
N ASN A 229 -11.06 -17.06 -50.55
CA ASN A 229 -10.22 -16.40 -49.55
C ASN A 229 -10.79 -15.01 -49.17
N ASP A 230 -11.49 -14.36 -50.10
CA ASP A 230 -12.15 -13.09 -49.83
C ASP A 230 -13.37 -13.26 -48.90
N LEU A 231 -14.11 -14.37 -49.04
CA LEU A 231 -15.25 -14.64 -48.16
C LEU A 231 -14.82 -14.89 -46.70
N VAL A 232 -13.71 -15.59 -46.49
CA VAL A 232 -13.16 -15.84 -45.15
C VAL A 232 -12.68 -14.55 -44.51
N MET A 233 -12.00 -13.69 -45.28
CA MET A 233 -11.54 -12.38 -44.79
C MET A 233 -12.72 -11.48 -44.38
N ARG A 234 -13.81 -11.46 -45.16
CA ARG A 234 -15.00 -10.65 -44.82
C ARG A 234 -15.70 -11.14 -43.54
N VAL A 235 -15.84 -12.45 -43.35
CA VAL A 235 -16.43 -13.00 -42.11
C VAL A 235 -15.56 -12.67 -40.90
N GLN A 236 -14.24 -12.69 -41.07
CA GLN A 236 -13.31 -12.34 -40.00
C GLN A 236 -13.35 -10.85 -39.66
N GLU A 237 -13.52 -9.98 -40.66
CA GLU A 237 -13.67 -8.54 -40.49
C GLU A 237 -15.00 -8.17 -39.80
N ASP A 238 -16.10 -8.85 -40.13
CA ASP A 238 -17.39 -8.66 -39.44
C ASP A 238 -17.34 -9.08 -37.97
N GLN A 239 -16.68 -10.20 -37.66
CA GLN A 239 -16.45 -10.63 -36.27
C GLN A 239 -15.59 -9.61 -35.50
N LEU A 240 -14.56 -9.05 -36.14
CA LEU A 240 -13.69 -8.04 -35.54
C LEU A 240 -14.44 -6.73 -35.27
N ASN A 241 -15.25 -6.28 -36.23
CA ASN A 241 -16.07 -5.07 -36.09
C ASN A 241 -17.16 -5.23 -35.02
N GLY A 242 -17.80 -6.40 -34.92
CA GLY A 242 -18.74 -6.71 -33.85
C GLY A 242 -18.08 -6.64 -32.47
N THR A 243 -16.92 -7.26 -32.31
CA THR A 243 -16.16 -7.23 -31.04
C THR A 243 -15.71 -5.81 -30.68
N ARG A 244 -15.31 -5.01 -31.68
CA ARG A 244 -14.92 -3.60 -31.49
C ARG A 244 -16.09 -2.72 -31.06
N GLN A 245 -17.30 -2.97 -31.56
CA GLN A 245 -18.48 -2.24 -31.12
C GLN A 245 -18.83 -2.56 -29.67
N VAL A 246 -18.78 -3.85 -29.28
CA VAL A 246 -19.07 -4.26 -27.89
C VAL A 246 -18.11 -3.61 -26.90
N MET A 247 -16.79 -3.60 -27.19
CA MET A 247 -15.81 -2.94 -26.33
C MET A 247 -16.01 -1.42 -26.26
N ARG A 248 -16.48 -0.78 -27.35
CA ARG A 248 -16.81 0.67 -27.33
C ARG A 248 -18.03 0.97 -26.46
N THR A 249 -19.05 0.12 -26.49
CA THR A 249 -20.23 0.28 -25.63
C THR A 249 -19.91 0.08 -24.15
N GLU A 250 -19.02 -0.86 -23.80
CA GLU A 250 -18.60 -1.02 -22.40
C GLU A 250 -17.74 0.15 -21.91
N GLN A 251 -16.86 0.69 -22.75
CA GLN A 251 -16.05 1.85 -22.38
C GLN A 251 -16.92 3.10 -22.14
N ASN A 252 -17.91 3.34 -23.00
CA ASN A 252 -18.88 4.43 -22.78
C ASN A 252 -19.77 4.20 -21.55
N HIS A 253 -19.97 2.96 -21.10
CA HIS A 253 -20.70 2.69 -19.85
C HIS A 253 -19.85 3.00 -18.62
N PHE A 254 -18.52 2.83 -18.72
CA PHE A 254 -17.60 3.12 -17.63
C PHE A 254 -17.43 4.63 -17.39
N ASP A 255 -17.36 5.42 -18.47
CA ASP A 255 -17.21 6.88 -18.37
C ASP A 255 -18.44 7.57 -17.72
N VAL A 256 -19.64 6.95 -17.79
CA VAL A 256 -20.86 7.47 -17.12
C VAL A 256 -20.80 7.33 -15.59
N TYR A 257 -20.00 6.40 -15.06
CA TYR A 257 -19.86 6.24 -13.61
C TYR A 257 -18.79 7.15 -12.99
N ASP A 258 -17.80 7.60 -13.76
CA ASP A 258 -16.78 8.53 -13.26
C ASP A 258 -17.29 9.98 -13.15
N ASP A 259 -18.21 10.42 -14.01
CA ASP A 259 -18.78 11.77 -13.94
C ASP A 259 -19.81 11.94 -12.81
N ALA A 260 -20.45 10.85 -12.36
CA ALA A 260 -21.43 10.91 -11.27
C ALA A 260 -20.80 11.07 -9.88
N ASN A 261 -19.48 10.88 -9.75
CA ASN A 261 -18.77 10.96 -8.47
C ASN A 261 -17.90 12.23 -8.33
N LYS A 262 -17.98 13.15 -9.31
CA LYS A 262 -17.18 14.39 -9.33
C LYS A 262 -17.95 15.64 -8.91
N THR A 263 -19.27 15.58 -8.74
CA THR A 263 -20.09 16.76 -8.42
C THR A 263 -20.23 17.12 -6.94
N ASP A 264 -19.62 16.38 -6.00
CA ASP A 264 -19.83 16.62 -4.55
C ASP A 264 -18.65 17.24 -3.79
N ASN A 265 -17.57 17.70 -4.46
CA ASN A 265 -16.37 18.18 -3.75
C ASN A 265 -15.91 19.62 -4.04
N ASP A 266 -16.67 20.44 -4.79
CA ASP A 266 -16.23 21.79 -5.17
C ASP A 266 -16.95 22.95 -4.44
N ASP A 267 -17.80 22.69 -3.43
CA ASP A 267 -18.62 23.74 -2.79
C ASP A 267 -18.12 24.28 -1.43
N ASP A 268 -16.97 23.83 -0.88
CA ASP A 268 -16.51 24.25 0.47
C ASP A 268 -15.24 25.15 0.50
N ALA A 269 -15.02 25.98 -0.53
CA ALA A 269 -13.93 26.97 -0.54
C ALA A 269 -14.42 28.40 -0.74
N SER A 270 -15.34 28.88 0.10
CA SER A 270 -15.60 30.32 0.26
C SER A 270 -16.10 30.67 1.66
N SER A 271 -15.21 31.18 2.51
CA SER A 271 -15.44 31.93 3.78
C SER A 271 -14.15 31.75 4.59
N ASP A 272 -13.47 32.73 5.16
CA ASP A 272 -13.67 34.15 5.35
C ASP A 272 -12.25 34.70 5.57
N ASP A 273 -11.90 35.83 4.96
CA ASP A 273 -10.81 36.70 5.42
C ASP A 273 -11.23 38.12 5.05
N ASP A 274 -12.27 38.60 5.75
CA ASP A 274 -12.52 40.02 5.94
C ASP A 274 -11.83 40.45 7.25
N ASP A 275 -10.92 41.40 7.10
CA ASP A 275 -10.76 42.62 7.90
C ASP A 275 -10.96 42.54 9.42
N ASP A 276 -9.89 42.87 10.17
CA ASP A 276 -9.99 43.88 11.23
C ASP A 276 -8.59 44.45 11.62
N ASP A 277 -8.64 45.74 11.98
CA ASP A 277 -7.59 46.75 12.25
C ASP A 277 -6.43 46.38 13.20
#